data_AF-A0A2V4RK61-F1
#
_entry.id   AF-A0A2V4RK61-F1
#
_cell.length_a   1.000
_cell.length_b   1.000
_cell.length_c   1.000
_cell.angle_alpha   90.00
_cell.angle_beta   90.00
_cell.angle_gamma   90.00
#
_symmetry.space_group_name_H-M   'P 1'
#
loop_
_entity.id
_entity.type
_entity.pdbx_description
1 polymer ?
#
loop_
_entity_poly.entity_id
_entity_poly.type
_entity_poly.pdbx_seq_one_letter_code
_entity_poly.pdbx_strand_id
1 'polypeptide(L)'
;MTPEKILQDIQHRAAAALNVSVITDPAIRARVDDVCRCMSNRAGVRLLMACLLGKLDRPNVDPRRPYTEIGGTDSFSGRTYDERYLTRFINEHRLPVNPTTAFLTPTLRNIGQPLTTDRELVGRPRDLYKKTLELLEDVALRRIPADVLFVETVRVLLLLRDEKLARMASLLKALERSGGALPLSSEAIVTLIKQHLACKNSSRLPVLVVAAAYEAAGTQLCESMLPLNAHNAADLQTGSLGDIEICLTGKDAVVTAYEMKMKRVTQGDIDAAVAKIARAPNRINNYLFVTTDVIDPVVAAYAATFYEKTDGIEIAILDCIGFLRHFLHLFHRIRADYLAAYQALVLNEPDSAVSQALKEAFLVLRQAAESGE
;
A
#
# COMPACT_ATOMS: atom_id res chain seq x y z
N MET A 1 7.73 -30.97 -13.98
CA MET A 1 8.37 -30.22 -12.89
C MET A 1 7.25 -29.51 -12.13
N THR A 2 7.26 -29.42 -10.80
CA THR A 2 6.15 -28.73 -10.09
C THR A 2 6.25 -27.21 -10.30
N PRO A 3 5.13 -26.46 -10.17
CA PRO A 3 5.15 -24.99 -10.30
C PRO A 3 6.20 -24.31 -9.40
N GLU A 4 6.40 -24.79 -8.17
CA GLU A 4 7.39 -24.23 -7.25
C GLU A 4 8.82 -24.45 -7.72
N LYS A 5 9.13 -25.64 -8.24
CA LYS A 5 10.45 -25.95 -8.80
C LYS A 5 10.74 -25.11 -10.06
N ILE A 6 9.72 -24.87 -10.88
CA ILE A 6 9.82 -23.96 -12.03
C ILE A 6 10.17 -22.54 -11.53
N LEU A 7 9.44 -22.02 -10.54
CA LEU A 7 9.69 -20.68 -10.01
C LEU A 7 11.09 -20.53 -9.38
N GLN A 8 11.56 -21.55 -8.67
CA GLN A 8 12.93 -21.59 -8.13
C GLN A 8 13.98 -21.53 -9.24
N ASP A 9 13.83 -22.32 -10.31
CA ASP A 9 14.73 -22.29 -11.47
C ASP A 9 14.72 -20.91 -12.15
N ILE A 10 13.53 -20.35 -12.39
CA ILE A 10 13.36 -19.03 -13.00
C ILE A 10 14.06 -17.96 -12.16
N GLN A 11 13.90 -17.98 -10.83
CA GLN A 11 14.56 -17.01 -9.96
C GLN A 11 16.08 -17.14 -9.97
N HIS A 12 16.60 -18.37 -9.90
CA HIS A 12 18.04 -18.62 -9.93
C HIS A 12 18.66 -18.12 -11.24
N ARG A 13 18.04 -18.45 -12.38
CA ARG A 13 18.48 -17.99 -13.70
C ARG A 13 18.39 -16.47 -13.86
N ALA A 14 17.30 -15.87 -13.38
CA ALA A 14 17.12 -14.42 -13.43
C ALA A 14 18.18 -13.69 -12.58
N ALA A 15 18.49 -14.20 -11.38
CA ALA A 15 19.53 -13.66 -10.51
C ALA A 15 20.93 -13.80 -11.12
N ALA A 16 21.24 -14.94 -11.77
CA ALA A 16 22.50 -15.14 -12.45
C ALA A 16 22.69 -14.22 -13.67
N ALA A 17 21.59 -13.78 -14.28
CA ALA A 17 21.59 -12.96 -15.49
C ALA A 17 21.42 -11.46 -15.22
N LEU A 18 21.44 -10.94 -13.98
CA LEU A 18 21.06 -9.56 -13.67
C LEU A 18 21.65 -8.49 -14.62
N ASN A 19 22.93 -8.62 -14.97
CA ASN A 19 23.66 -7.64 -15.78
C ASN A 19 23.45 -7.78 -17.29
N VAL A 20 22.86 -8.88 -17.78
CA VAL A 20 22.73 -9.17 -19.22
C VAL A 20 21.35 -9.76 -19.53
N SER A 21 20.64 -9.16 -20.48
CA SER A 21 19.35 -9.69 -20.95
C SER A 21 19.50 -11.10 -21.52
N VAL A 22 18.57 -11.99 -21.19
CA VAL A 22 18.51 -13.34 -21.78
C VAL A 22 17.75 -13.36 -23.12
N ILE A 23 17.16 -12.24 -23.52
CA ILE A 23 16.43 -12.08 -24.79
C ILE A 23 17.31 -11.37 -25.82
N THR A 24 17.64 -12.09 -26.89
CA THR A 24 18.42 -11.54 -28.02
C THR A 24 17.61 -10.59 -28.89
N ASP A 25 16.32 -10.85 -29.10
CA ASP A 25 15.41 -10.00 -29.87
C ASP A 25 15.16 -8.65 -29.16
N PRO A 26 15.58 -7.51 -29.73
CA PRO A 26 15.43 -6.21 -29.09
C PRO A 26 13.96 -5.75 -28.99
N ALA A 27 13.08 -6.16 -29.90
CA ALA A 27 11.67 -5.79 -29.88
C ALA A 27 10.92 -6.52 -28.75
N ILE A 28 11.19 -7.82 -28.57
CA ILE A 28 10.62 -8.58 -27.45
C ILE A 28 11.15 -8.04 -26.12
N ARG A 29 12.46 -7.76 -26.04
CA ARG A 29 13.09 -7.18 -24.84
C ARG A 29 12.45 -5.84 -24.46
N ALA A 30 12.27 -4.94 -25.42
CA ALA A 30 11.64 -3.65 -25.18
C ALA A 30 10.20 -3.80 -24.64
N ARG A 31 9.42 -4.75 -25.17
CA ARG A 31 8.07 -5.04 -24.67
C ARG A 31 8.09 -5.56 -23.23
N VAL A 32 9.03 -6.43 -22.88
CA VAL A 32 9.19 -6.90 -21.49
C VAL A 32 9.51 -5.74 -20.57
N ASP A 33 10.44 -4.88 -20.94
CA ASP A 33 10.78 -3.69 -20.17
C ASP A 33 9.58 -2.78 -19.97
N ASP A 34 8.82 -2.47 -21.02
CA ASP A 34 7.63 -1.63 -20.94
C ASP A 34 6.56 -2.20 -19.99
N VAL A 35 6.29 -3.51 -20.10
CA VAL A 35 5.31 -4.20 -19.25
C VAL A 35 5.79 -4.23 -17.79
N CYS A 36 7.07 -4.54 -17.55
CA CYS A 36 7.65 -4.62 -16.21
C CYS A 36 7.84 -3.25 -15.56
N ARG A 37 8.10 -2.19 -16.33
CA ARG A 37 8.35 -0.82 -15.84
C ARG A 37 7.10 0.06 -15.82
N CYS A 38 5.93 -0.43 -16.26
CA CYS A 38 4.67 0.29 -16.15
C CYS A 38 4.23 0.46 -14.69
N MET A 39 4.64 1.54 -14.03
CA MET A 39 4.37 1.77 -12.59
C MET A 39 2.89 2.07 -12.29
N SER A 40 2.15 2.61 -13.26
CA SER A 40 0.75 2.99 -13.09
C SER A 40 -0.21 1.79 -13.07
N ASN A 41 0.22 0.63 -13.60
CA ASN A 41 -0.57 -0.58 -13.60
C ASN A 41 0.33 -1.83 -13.69
N ARG A 42 0.33 -2.66 -12.64
CA ARG A 42 1.10 -3.92 -12.59
C ARG A 42 0.30 -5.17 -12.94
N ALA A 43 -0.95 -5.03 -13.39
CA ALA A 43 -1.78 -6.18 -13.72
C ALA A 43 -1.23 -6.95 -14.95
N GLY A 44 -0.66 -6.24 -15.93
CA GLY A 44 -0.09 -6.86 -17.14
C GLY A 44 1.07 -7.82 -16.83
N VAL A 45 2.06 -7.39 -16.05
CA VAL A 45 3.19 -8.25 -15.67
C VAL A 45 2.76 -9.43 -14.81
N ARG A 46 1.81 -9.23 -13.89
CA ARG A 46 1.32 -10.31 -13.02
C ARG A 46 0.49 -11.33 -13.80
N LEU A 47 -0.34 -10.90 -14.75
CA LEU A 47 -1.01 -11.77 -15.73
C LEU A 47 0.00 -12.57 -16.56
N LEU A 48 1.02 -11.89 -17.11
CA LEU A 48 2.06 -12.51 -17.93
C LEU A 48 2.75 -13.65 -17.17
N MET A 49 3.22 -13.39 -15.94
CA MET A 49 3.86 -14.41 -15.10
C MET A 49 2.95 -15.62 -14.85
N ALA A 50 1.64 -15.41 -14.61
CA ALA A 50 0.70 -16.49 -14.36
C ALA A 50 0.50 -17.37 -15.60
N CYS A 51 0.43 -16.75 -16.77
CA CYS A 51 0.31 -17.47 -18.04
C CYS A 51 1.58 -18.26 -18.38
N LEU A 52 2.76 -17.68 -18.15
CA LEU A 52 4.04 -18.35 -18.39
C LEU A 52 4.22 -19.55 -17.46
N LEU A 53 3.86 -19.41 -16.18
CA LEU A 53 3.90 -20.53 -15.23
C LEU A 53 2.96 -21.66 -15.65
N GLY A 54 1.72 -21.33 -16.04
CA GLY A 54 0.76 -22.31 -16.54
C GLY A 54 1.27 -23.06 -17.78
N LYS A 55 1.90 -22.34 -18.72
CA LYS A 55 2.51 -22.92 -19.92
C LYS A 55 3.68 -23.85 -19.61
N LEU A 56 4.53 -23.50 -18.64
CA LEU A 56 5.69 -24.33 -18.26
C LEU A 56 5.29 -25.57 -17.46
N ASP A 57 4.28 -25.45 -16.59
CA ASP A 57 3.75 -26.58 -15.83
C ASP A 57 2.95 -27.54 -16.74
N ARG A 58 2.20 -27.00 -17.70
CA ARG A 58 1.37 -27.77 -18.64
C ARG A 58 1.70 -27.39 -20.09
N PRO A 59 2.69 -28.04 -20.74
CA PRO A 59 3.16 -27.65 -22.07
C PRO A 59 2.10 -27.60 -23.18
N ASN A 60 0.98 -28.32 -23.01
CA ASN A 60 -0.10 -28.39 -23.98
C ASN A 60 -1.11 -27.23 -23.88
N VAL A 61 -1.08 -26.41 -22.83
CA VAL A 61 -2.01 -25.27 -22.74
C VAL A 61 -1.57 -24.12 -23.65
N ASP A 62 -2.52 -23.30 -24.10
CA ASP A 62 -2.23 -22.05 -24.78
C ASP A 62 -2.08 -20.94 -23.72
N PRO A 63 -0.92 -20.25 -23.62
CA PRO A 63 -0.72 -19.19 -22.63
C PRO A 63 -1.72 -18.03 -22.74
N ARG A 64 -2.42 -17.90 -23.87
CA ARG A 64 -3.50 -16.93 -24.11
C ARG A 64 -4.85 -17.38 -23.56
N ARG A 65 -4.99 -18.59 -22.99
CA ARG A 65 -6.26 -19.12 -22.47
C ARG A 65 -6.27 -19.33 -20.95
N PRO A 66 -6.00 -18.29 -20.12
CA PRO A 66 -5.89 -18.43 -18.66
C PRO A 66 -7.24 -18.39 -17.92
N TYR A 67 -8.35 -18.66 -18.59
CA TYR A 67 -9.69 -18.71 -18.02
C TYR A 67 -10.33 -20.06 -18.37
N THR A 68 -10.79 -20.79 -17.35
CA THR A 68 -11.43 -22.10 -17.53
C THR A 68 -12.77 -22.01 -18.26
N GLU A 69 -13.41 -20.84 -18.19
CA GLU A 69 -14.67 -20.50 -18.86
C GLU A 69 -14.52 -20.47 -20.39
N ILE A 70 -13.30 -20.34 -20.90
CA ILE A 70 -13.01 -20.45 -22.34
C ILE A 70 -13.27 -21.88 -22.85
N GLY A 71 -13.17 -22.88 -21.97
CA GLY A 71 -13.27 -24.30 -22.31
C GLY A 71 -12.10 -24.81 -23.16
N GLY A 72 -12.13 -26.12 -23.46
CA GLY A 72 -11.07 -26.82 -24.18
C GLY A 72 -9.97 -27.36 -23.28
N THR A 73 -9.24 -28.36 -23.77
CA THR A 73 -8.17 -29.06 -23.04
C THR A 73 -6.88 -28.24 -22.92
N ASP A 74 -6.78 -27.15 -23.66
CA ASP A 74 -5.67 -26.20 -23.71
C ASP A 74 -5.92 -24.92 -22.88
N SER A 75 -7.05 -24.85 -22.16
CA SER A 75 -7.35 -23.78 -21.19
C SER A 75 -6.88 -24.13 -19.77
N PHE A 76 -6.65 -23.12 -18.95
CA PHE A 76 -6.22 -23.29 -17.55
C PHE A 76 -6.70 -22.14 -16.68
N SER A 77 -6.64 -22.29 -15.35
CA SER A 77 -6.96 -21.21 -14.41
C SER A 77 -5.71 -20.40 -14.06
N GLY A 78 -5.48 -19.30 -14.77
CA GLY A 78 -4.37 -18.39 -14.47
C GLY A 78 -4.46 -17.80 -13.06
N ARG A 79 -5.68 -17.51 -12.58
CA ARG A 79 -5.94 -17.07 -11.19
C ARG A 79 -5.42 -18.08 -10.17
N THR A 80 -5.64 -19.37 -10.41
CA THR A 80 -5.15 -20.43 -9.52
C THR A 80 -3.63 -20.43 -9.44
N TYR A 81 -2.93 -20.30 -10.57
CA TYR A 81 -1.47 -20.22 -10.57
C TYR A 81 -0.96 -18.97 -9.82
N ASP A 82 -1.65 -17.85 -10.01
CA ASP A 82 -1.27 -16.58 -9.39
C ASP A 82 -1.49 -16.57 -7.87
N GLU A 83 -2.66 -16.99 -7.40
CA GLU A 83 -3.00 -17.01 -5.98
C GLU A 83 -2.23 -18.10 -5.22
N ARG A 84 -2.08 -19.31 -5.80
CA ARG A 84 -1.42 -20.43 -5.11
C ARG A 84 0.10 -20.37 -5.13
N TYR A 85 0.71 -19.90 -6.22
CA TYR A 85 2.16 -19.97 -6.39
C TYR A 85 2.82 -18.59 -6.51
N LEU A 86 2.34 -17.73 -7.41
CA LEU A 86 3.02 -16.45 -7.66
C LEU A 86 2.93 -15.49 -6.48
N THR A 87 1.81 -15.44 -5.76
CA THR A 87 1.66 -14.53 -4.62
C THR A 87 2.77 -14.76 -3.58
N ARG A 88 3.02 -16.02 -3.24
CA ARG A 88 4.11 -16.40 -2.34
C ARG A 88 5.48 -16.02 -2.92
N PHE A 89 5.74 -16.38 -4.17
CA PHE A 89 6.99 -16.09 -4.87
C PHE A 89 7.30 -14.57 -4.95
N ILE A 90 6.29 -13.76 -5.29
CA ILE A 90 6.38 -12.30 -5.33
C ILE A 90 6.76 -11.74 -3.97
N ASN A 91 6.12 -12.22 -2.91
CA ASN A 91 6.38 -11.76 -1.54
C ASN A 91 7.77 -12.18 -1.05
N GLU A 92 8.15 -13.44 -1.24
CA GLU A 92 9.46 -13.98 -0.83
C GLU A 92 10.62 -13.23 -1.50
N HIS A 93 10.49 -12.88 -2.77
CA HIS A 93 11.54 -12.17 -3.53
C HIS A 93 11.35 -10.65 -3.59
N ARG A 94 10.31 -10.11 -2.95
CA ARG A 94 9.94 -8.69 -2.92
C ARG A 94 9.84 -8.08 -4.33
N LEU A 95 9.19 -8.78 -5.25
CA LEU A 95 9.04 -8.30 -6.63
C LEU A 95 8.06 -7.11 -6.70
N PRO A 96 8.38 -6.02 -7.43
CA PRO A 96 7.63 -4.77 -7.39
C PRO A 96 6.36 -4.79 -8.26
N VAL A 97 5.44 -5.70 -7.96
CA VAL A 97 4.14 -5.89 -8.63
C VAL A 97 2.97 -5.67 -7.66
N ASN A 98 1.72 -5.73 -8.15
CA ASN A 98 0.54 -5.57 -7.30
C ASN A 98 0.49 -6.66 -6.22
N PRO A 99 0.01 -6.36 -4.99
CA PRO A 99 -0.13 -7.35 -3.92
C PRO A 99 -1.27 -8.35 -4.17
N THR A 100 -2.33 -7.92 -4.87
CA THR A 100 -3.48 -8.75 -5.22
C THR A 100 -3.42 -9.24 -6.67
N THR A 101 -4.14 -10.34 -6.93
CA THR A 101 -4.15 -10.99 -8.24
C THR A 101 -4.65 -10.08 -9.35
N ALA A 102 -4.01 -10.17 -10.53
CA ALA A 102 -4.44 -9.44 -11.72
C ALA A 102 -5.86 -9.85 -12.17
N PHE A 103 -6.27 -11.08 -11.89
CA PHE A 103 -7.56 -11.66 -12.32
C PHE A 103 -8.78 -11.10 -11.58
N LEU A 104 -8.58 -10.30 -10.52
CA LEU A 104 -9.66 -9.58 -9.83
C LEU A 104 -9.83 -8.14 -10.33
N THR A 105 -8.93 -7.65 -11.19
CA THR A 105 -9.04 -6.30 -11.73
C THR A 105 -10.25 -6.17 -12.67
N PRO A 106 -10.92 -5.01 -12.73
CA PRO A 106 -12.09 -4.82 -13.60
C PRO A 106 -11.86 -5.19 -15.07
N THR A 107 -10.64 -4.98 -15.58
CA THR A 107 -10.27 -5.31 -16.96
C THR A 107 -10.13 -6.80 -17.22
N LEU A 108 -9.66 -7.57 -16.23
CA LEU A 108 -9.29 -8.98 -16.41
C LEU A 108 -10.26 -9.95 -15.72
N ARG A 109 -11.19 -9.45 -14.90
CA ARG A 109 -12.21 -10.29 -14.27
C ARG A 109 -13.19 -10.81 -15.33
N ASN A 110 -13.60 -12.06 -15.19
CA ASN A 110 -14.70 -12.68 -15.95
C ASN A 110 -14.52 -12.70 -17.48
N ILE A 111 -13.28 -12.82 -17.99
CA ILE A 111 -13.06 -12.98 -19.43
C ILE A 111 -13.33 -14.44 -19.84
N GLY A 112 -14.30 -14.66 -20.73
CA GLY A 112 -14.66 -15.99 -21.26
C GLY A 112 -14.09 -16.32 -22.64
N GLN A 113 -13.06 -15.60 -23.09
CA GLN A 113 -12.48 -15.74 -24.45
C GLN A 113 -10.95 -15.63 -24.41
N PRO A 114 -10.21 -16.22 -25.38
CA PRO A 114 -8.75 -16.13 -25.45
C PRO A 114 -8.21 -14.70 -25.43
N LEU A 115 -6.99 -14.52 -24.92
CA LEU A 115 -6.25 -13.27 -24.82
C LEU A 115 -5.31 -13.12 -26.02
N THR A 116 -5.90 -12.85 -27.19
CA THR A 116 -5.21 -12.71 -28.48
C THR A 116 -5.01 -11.24 -28.86
N THR A 117 -4.08 -10.95 -29.77
CA THR A 117 -3.68 -9.56 -30.13
C THR A 117 -4.75 -8.75 -30.88
N ASP A 118 -5.80 -9.39 -31.38
CA ASP A 118 -6.98 -8.77 -32.00
C ASP A 118 -7.97 -8.18 -30.97
N ARG A 119 -7.75 -8.42 -29.67
CA ARG A 119 -8.64 -7.95 -28.61
C ARG A 119 -8.17 -6.64 -28.00
N GLU A 120 -9.10 -5.72 -27.81
CA GLU A 120 -8.87 -4.49 -27.05
C GLU A 120 -9.34 -4.68 -25.59
N LEU A 121 -8.39 -4.72 -24.65
CA LEU A 121 -8.70 -4.70 -23.23
C LEU A 121 -8.94 -3.25 -22.78
N VAL A 122 -10.08 -3.01 -22.11
CA VAL A 122 -10.56 -1.66 -21.72
C VAL A 122 -9.66 -0.97 -20.67
N GLY A 123 -8.72 -1.70 -20.07
CA GLY A 123 -7.85 -1.17 -19.03
C GLY A 123 -6.87 -0.11 -19.52
N ARG A 124 -6.37 0.68 -18.57
CA ARG A 124 -5.37 1.74 -18.83
C ARG A 124 -4.03 1.44 -18.13
N PRO A 125 -2.89 1.84 -18.73
CA PRO A 125 -2.77 2.34 -20.10
C PRO A 125 -3.02 1.23 -21.14
N ARG A 126 -3.67 1.55 -22.27
CA ARG A 126 -4.04 0.53 -23.28
C ARG A 126 -2.83 -0.21 -23.84
N ASP A 127 -1.74 0.53 -24.05
CA ASP A 127 -0.48 0.04 -24.59
C ASP A 127 0.16 -1.06 -23.72
N LEU A 128 0.00 -0.99 -22.39
CA LEU A 128 0.44 -2.06 -21.47
C LEU A 128 -0.23 -3.39 -21.81
N TYR A 129 -1.56 -3.37 -21.96
CA TYR A 129 -2.32 -4.58 -22.25
C TYR A 129 -1.98 -5.12 -23.63
N LYS A 130 -1.89 -4.24 -24.64
CA LYS A 130 -1.45 -4.63 -25.99
C LYS A 130 -0.10 -5.35 -25.97
N LYS A 131 0.92 -4.77 -25.34
CA LYS A 131 2.27 -5.38 -25.22
C LYS A 131 2.24 -6.69 -24.44
N THR A 132 1.39 -6.78 -23.40
CA THR A 132 1.19 -8.03 -22.65
C THR A 132 0.63 -9.14 -23.55
N LEU A 133 -0.38 -8.83 -24.38
CA LEU A 133 -0.97 -9.78 -25.32
C LEU A 133 0.02 -10.19 -26.43
N GLU A 134 0.81 -9.25 -26.94
CA GLU A 134 1.87 -9.52 -27.92
C GLU A 134 2.93 -10.49 -27.37
N LEU A 135 3.33 -10.34 -26.10
CA LEU A 135 4.25 -11.27 -25.44
C LEU A 135 3.67 -12.68 -25.27
N LEU A 136 2.36 -12.80 -24.96
CA LEU A 136 1.68 -14.10 -24.90
C LEU A 136 1.58 -14.75 -26.30
N GLU A 137 1.31 -13.94 -27.32
CA GLU A 137 1.28 -14.37 -28.72
C GLU A 137 2.66 -14.87 -29.18
N ASP A 138 3.74 -14.16 -28.83
CA ASP A 138 5.11 -14.56 -29.16
C ASP A 138 5.47 -15.94 -28.56
N VAL A 139 4.98 -16.26 -27.37
CA VAL A 139 5.13 -17.59 -26.78
C VAL A 139 4.23 -18.62 -27.46
N ALA A 140 2.96 -18.28 -27.72
CA ALA A 140 2.02 -19.19 -28.38
C ALA A 140 2.50 -19.60 -29.79
N LEU A 141 3.07 -18.66 -30.54
CA LEU A 141 3.64 -18.85 -31.88
C LEU A 141 5.11 -19.33 -31.86
N ARG A 142 5.67 -19.63 -30.68
CA ARG A 142 7.04 -20.14 -30.49
C ARG A 142 8.14 -19.23 -31.03
N ARG A 143 7.91 -17.91 -31.07
CA ARG A 143 8.94 -16.90 -31.37
C ARG A 143 9.92 -16.73 -30.22
N ILE A 144 9.46 -16.99 -28.99
CA ILE A 144 10.30 -17.05 -27.79
C ILE A 144 9.85 -18.20 -26.87
N PRO A 145 10.77 -18.97 -26.27
CA PRO A 145 10.43 -19.95 -25.24
C PRO A 145 9.81 -19.29 -24.00
N ALA A 146 8.81 -19.95 -23.41
CA ALA A 146 8.11 -19.43 -22.23
C ALA A 146 9.05 -19.22 -21.03
N ASP A 147 10.04 -20.10 -20.84
CA ASP A 147 11.00 -20.01 -19.74
C ASP A 147 11.96 -18.83 -19.93
N VAL A 148 12.45 -18.60 -21.16
CA VAL A 148 13.32 -17.45 -21.48
C VAL A 148 12.59 -16.13 -21.21
N LEU A 149 11.34 -16.02 -21.67
CA LEU A 149 10.52 -14.82 -21.41
C LEU A 149 10.25 -14.63 -19.90
N PHE A 150 10.04 -15.72 -19.16
CA PHE A 150 9.77 -15.64 -17.73
C PHE A 150 11.03 -15.26 -16.94
N VAL A 151 12.19 -15.83 -17.28
CA VAL A 151 13.49 -15.42 -16.71
C VAL A 151 13.74 -13.94 -16.94
N GLU A 152 13.51 -13.43 -18.15
CA GLU A 152 13.71 -12.01 -18.43
C GLU A 152 12.73 -11.13 -17.62
N THR A 153 11.47 -11.54 -17.55
CA THR A 153 10.44 -10.82 -16.76
C THR A 153 10.87 -10.72 -15.29
N VAL A 154 11.30 -11.83 -14.68
CA VAL A 154 11.78 -11.82 -13.29
C VAL A 154 13.08 -11.03 -13.16
N ARG A 155 14.01 -11.11 -14.11
CA ARG A 155 15.27 -10.33 -14.11
C ARG A 155 15.00 -8.83 -14.08
N VAL A 156 14.10 -8.33 -14.92
CA VAL A 156 13.73 -6.91 -14.94
C VAL A 156 13.06 -6.49 -13.62
N LEU A 157 12.20 -7.34 -13.06
CA LEU A 157 11.58 -7.09 -11.75
C LEU A 157 12.60 -7.06 -10.60
N LEU A 158 13.63 -7.90 -10.63
CA LEU A 158 14.74 -7.89 -9.66
C LEU A 158 15.56 -6.60 -9.78
N LEU A 159 15.89 -6.15 -10.99
CA LEU A 159 16.57 -4.87 -11.21
C LEU A 159 15.75 -3.70 -10.65
N LEU A 160 14.44 -3.66 -10.94
CA LEU A 160 13.55 -2.64 -10.40
C LEU A 160 13.46 -2.65 -8.87
N ARG A 161 13.51 -3.83 -8.25
CA ARG A 161 13.56 -3.96 -6.80
C ARG A 161 14.87 -3.37 -6.26
N ASP A 162 15.99 -3.75 -6.87
CA ASP A 162 17.32 -3.36 -6.38
C ASP A 162 17.55 -1.85 -6.57
N GLU A 163 17.10 -1.27 -7.69
CA GLU A 163 17.05 0.18 -7.93
C GLU A 163 16.28 0.91 -6.82
N LYS A 164 15.10 0.41 -6.44
CA LYS A 164 14.28 0.99 -5.35
C LYS A 164 14.93 0.87 -3.98
N LEU A 165 15.48 -0.29 -3.65
CA LEU A 165 16.18 -0.52 -2.38
C LEU A 165 17.41 0.39 -2.26
N ALA A 166 18.19 0.52 -3.33
CA ALA A 166 19.34 1.42 -3.37
C ALA A 166 18.93 2.89 -3.19
N ARG A 167 17.85 3.33 -3.86
CA ARG A 167 17.30 4.68 -3.69
C ARG A 167 16.88 4.94 -2.24
N MET A 168 16.18 3.99 -1.61
CA MET A 168 15.77 4.13 -0.21
C MET A 168 16.94 4.21 0.74
N ALA A 169 17.91 3.31 0.61
CA ALA A 169 19.12 3.32 1.41
C ALA A 169 19.87 4.65 1.25
N SER A 170 19.93 5.20 0.04
CA SER A 170 20.56 6.50 -0.21
C SER A 170 19.84 7.65 0.50
N LEU A 171 18.51 7.68 0.48
CA LEU A 171 17.72 8.73 1.16
C LEU A 171 17.87 8.65 2.69
N LEU A 172 17.82 7.45 3.25
CA LEU A 172 18.04 7.25 4.69
C LEU A 172 19.45 7.65 5.12
N LYS A 173 20.46 7.25 4.35
CA LYS A 173 21.86 7.62 4.62
C LYS A 173 22.09 9.14 4.51
N ALA A 174 21.35 9.83 3.66
CA ALA A 174 21.42 11.29 3.57
C ALA A 174 20.90 11.97 4.84
N LEU A 175 19.84 11.44 5.45
CA LEU A 175 19.29 11.93 6.73
C LEU A 175 20.24 11.68 7.90
N GLU A 176 20.91 10.52 7.95
CA GLU A 176 21.88 10.21 9.02
C GLU A 176 23.04 11.22 9.07
N ARG A 177 23.48 11.71 7.91
CA ARG A 177 24.57 12.69 7.80
C ARG A 177 24.21 14.07 8.37
N SER A 178 22.92 14.36 8.52
CA SER A 178 22.41 15.57 9.15
C SER A 178 22.41 15.50 10.69
N GLY A 179 22.89 14.40 11.29
CA GLY A 179 22.86 14.10 12.73
C GLY A 179 23.63 15.04 13.68
N GLY A 180 24.08 16.19 13.21
CA GLY A 180 24.63 17.30 14.02
C GLY A 180 23.86 18.62 13.90
N ALA A 181 22.77 18.66 13.12
CA ALA A 181 21.94 19.85 12.95
C ALA A 181 21.00 20.06 14.14
N LEU A 182 20.60 21.32 14.36
CA LEU A 182 19.54 21.66 15.31
C LEU A 182 18.26 20.89 14.97
N PRO A 183 17.59 20.23 15.94
CA PRO A 183 16.33 19.54 15.67
C PRO A 183 15.30 20.51 15.11
N LEU A 184 14.52 20.06 14.11
CA LEU A 184 13.47 20.86 13.50
C LEU A 184 12.56 21.51 14.55
N SER A 185 12.18 22.76 14.30
CA SER A 185 11.20 23.45 15.14
C SER A 185 9.82 22.80 14.99
N SER A 186 8.93 23.01 15.97
CA SER A 186 7.57 22.47 15.92
C SER A 186 6.84 22.90 14.62
N GLU A 187 6.98 24.16 14.20
CA GLU A 187 6.35 24.64 12.95
C GLU A 187 7.00 24.10 11.67
N ALA A 188 8.30 23.81 11.68
CA ALA A 188 8.95 23.13 10.56
C ALA A 188 8.43 21.71 10.40
N ILE A 189 8.23 20.98 11.50
CA ILE A 189 7.61 19.64 11.49
C ILE A 189 6.16 19.73 11.00
N VAL A 190 5.36 20.68 11.49
CA VAL A 190 3.98 20.89 11.01
C VAL A 190 3.96 21.13 9.50
N THR A 191 4.86 21.97 8.98
CA THR A 191 4.96 22.28 7.55
C THR A 191 5.31 21.04 6.73
N LEU A 192 6.32 20.28 7.16
CA LEU A 192 6.75 19.03 6.54
C LEU A 192 5.60 18.02 6.46
N ILE A 193 4.91 17.77 7.58
CA ILE A 193 3.81 16.80 7.64
C ILE A 193 2.64 17.28 6.79
N LYS A 194 2.33 18.58 6.78
CA LYS A 194 1.30 19.16 5.92
C LYS A 194 1.61 18.93 4.42
N GLN A 195 2.86 19.12 4.00
CA GLN A 195 3.27 18.84 2.62
C GLN A 195 3.16 17.35 2.29
N HIS A 196 3.50 16.47 3.23
CA HIS A 196 3.37 15.03 3.05
C HIS A 196 1.90 14.59 2.93
N LEU A 197 1.01 15.13 3.76
CA LEU A 197 -0.44 14.90 3.70
C LEU A 197 -1.07 15.36 2.38
N ALA A 198 -0.54 16.41 1.77
CA ALA A 198 -1.00 16.92 0.47
C ALA A 198 -0.61 16.04 -0.73
N CYS A 199 0.24 15.03 -0.55
CA CYS A 199 0.61 14.10 -1.62
C CYS A 199 -0.58 13.22 -2.04
N LYS A 200 -0.56 12.69 -3.27
CA LYS A 200 -1.62 11.79 -3.75
C LYS A 200 -1.63 10.46 -2.98
N ASN A 201 -2.81 9.87 -2.80
CA ASN A 201 -3.02 8.59 -2.12
C ASN A 201 -2.51 8.59 -0.67
N SER A 202 -2.75 9.68 0.06
CA SER A 202 -2.29 9.92 1.43
C SER A 202 -3.32 9.56 2.52
N SER A 203 -4.37 8.80 2.21
CA SER A 203 -5.48 8.53 3.15
C SER A 203 -5.06 7.86 4.46
N ARG A 204 -3.97 7.09 4.46
CA ARG A 204 -3.41 6.46 5.67
C ARG A 204 -2.64 7.45 6.54
N LEU A 205 -2.12 8.54 5.98
CA LEU A 205 -1.19 9.42 6.68
C LEU A 205 -1.79 10.13 7.91
N PRO A 206 -3.06 10.60 7.92
CA PRO A 206 -3.67 11.16 9.14
C PRO A 206 -3.70 10.18 10.31
N VAL A 207 -3.92 8.89 10.04
CA VAL A 207 -3.82 7.83 11.06
C VAL A 207 -2.43 7.84 11.67
N LEU A 208 -1.39 7.89 10.82
CA LEU A 208 0.00 7.86 11.27
C LEU A 208 0.40 9.13 12.04
N VAL A 209 -0.23 10.28 11.76
CA VAL A 209 0.00 11.53 12.51
C VAL A 209 -0.42 11.35 13.97
N VAL A 210 -1.62 10.82 14.21
CA VAL A 210 -2.13 10.59 15.56
C VAL A 210 -1.39 9.43 16.23
N ALA A 211 -1.15 8.33 15.50
CA ALA A 211 -0.38 7.19 16.02
C ALA A 211 1.03 7.60 16.48
N ALA A 212 1.75 8.42 15.71
CA ALA A 212 3.07 8.92 16.07
C ALA A 212 3.07 9.76 17.36
N ALA A 213 1.98 10.48 17.65
CA ALA A 213 1.84 11.22 18.90
C ALA A 213 1.79 10.28 20.11
N TYR A 214 1.04 9.18 19.99
CA TYR A 214 0.96 8.15 21.03
C TYR A 214 2.22 7.31 21.16
N GLU A 215 2.90 6.99 20.06
CA GLU A 215 4.21 6.34 20.10
C GLU A 215 5.26 7.22 20.82
N ALA A 216 5.20 8.54 20.65
CA ALA A 216 6.16 9.45 21.26
C ALA A 216 5.84 9.81 22.73
N ALA A 217 4.56 9.98 23.08
CA ALA A 217 4.12 10.49 24.37
C ALA A 217 3.36 9.48 25.25
N GLY A 218 2.96 8.33 24.71
CA GLY A 218 2.02 7.42 25.34
C GLY A 218 2.52 6.90 26.69
N THR A 219 3.83 6.59 26.79
CA THR A 219 4.42 6.14 28.05
C THR A 219 4.30 7.19 29.16
N GLN A 220 4.49 8.48 28.86
CA GLN A 220 4.34 9.57 29.84
C GLN A 220 2.88 9.84 30.21
N LEU A 221 1.95 9.48 29.31
CA LEU A 221 0.51 9.59 29.52
C LEU A 221 -0.10 8.34 30.17
N CYS A 222 0.68 7.28 30.37
CA CYS A 222 0.19 5.95 30.74
C CYS A 222 -0.88 5.44 29.75
N GLU A 223 -0.71 5.73 28.47
CA GLU A 223 -1.58 5.35 27.36
C GLU A 223 -0.80 4.56 26.32
N SER A 224 -1.44 3.56 25.72
CA SER A 224 -0.85 2.73 24.68
C SER A 224 -1.83 2.52 23.54
N MET A 225 -1.34 2.60 22.32
CA MET A 225 -2.11 2.33 21.11
C MET A 225 -2.19 0.82 20.84
N LEU A 226 -3.35 0.32 20.45
CA LEU A 226 -3.48 -1.04 19.91
C LEU A 226 -2.82 -1.13 18.51
N PRO A 227 -2.40 -2.34 18.06
CA PRO A 227 -1.83 -2.49 16.73
C PRO A 227 -2.77 -1.95 15.63
N LEU A 228 -2.21 -1.12 14.74
CA LEU A 228 -3.00 -0.53 13.67
C LEU A 228 -3.53 -1.62 12.72
N ASN A 229 -4.84 -1.61 12.48
CA ASN A 229 -5.46 -2.52 11.52
C ASN A 229 -5.01 -2.19 10.09
N ALA A 230 -4.97 -3.21 9.23
CA ALA A 230 -4.70 -3.02 7.81
C ALA A 230 -5.75 -2.09 7.18
N HIS A 231 -5.32 -1.16 6.32
CA HIS A 231 -6.19 -0.14 5.68
C HIS A 231 -7.41 -0.71 4.92
N ASN A 232 -7.44 -2.02 4.63
CA ASN A 232 -8.53 -2.68 3.91
C ASN A 232 -9.38 -3.61 4.80
N ALA A 233 -9.12 -3.66 6.11
CA ALA A 233 -9.93 -4.45 7.03
C ALA A 233 -11.29 -3.76 7.20
N ALA A 234 -12.38 -4.48 6.95
CA ALA A 234 -13.71 -3.95 7.23
C ALA A 234 -13.96 -3.95 8.74
N ASP A 235 -14.39 -2.81 9.31
CA ASP A 235 -14.72 -2.65 10.75
C ASP A 235 -15.59 -3.79 11.31
N LEU A 236 -16.53 -4.29 10.49
CA LEU A 236 -17.46 -5.36 10.87
C LEU A 236 -16.78 -6.72 11.11
N GLN A 237 -15.58 -6.94 10.54
CA GLN A 237 -14.82 -8.18 10.69
C GLN A 237 -13.77 -8.08 11.81
N THR A 238 -13.31 -6.87 12.14
CA THR A 238 -12.29 -6.63 13.17
C THR A 238 -12.87 -6.33 14.54
N GLY A 239 -14.09 -5.79 14.60
CA GLY A 239 -14.70 -5.33 15.84
C GLY A 239 -14.09 -4.04 16.41
N SER A 240 -13.29 -3.33 15.60
CA SER A 240 -12.64 -2.08 16.01
C SER A 240 -13.63 -0.92 16.13
N LEU A 241 -13.45 -0.10 17.16
CA LEU A 241 -14.23 1.11 17.40
C LEU A 241 -13.81 2.24 16.47
N GLY A 242 -12.52 2.37 16.16
CA GLY A 242 -12.00 3.39 15.25
C GLY A 242 -10.76 2.93 14.49
N ASP A 243 -10.18 3.84 13.70
CA ASP A 243 -8.92 3.63 13.00
C ASP A 243 -7.72 3.53 13.96
N ILE A 244 -7.82 4.19 15.12
CA ILE A 244 -6.84 4.14 16.21
C ILE A 244 -7.59 3.93 17.51
N GLU A 245 -7.12 2.98 18.31
CA GLU A 245 -7.70 2.64 19.60
C GLU A 245 -6.62 2.75 20.67
N ILE A 246 -6.92 3.51 21.72
CA ILE A 246 -6.02 3.79 22.84
C ILE A 246 -6.55 3.12 24.09
N CYS A 247 -5.66 2.41 24.78
CA CYS A 247 -5.90 1.80 26.07
C CYS A 247 -5.08 2.51 27.15
N LEU A 248 -5.54 2.44 28.40
CA LEU A 248 -4.70 2.80 29.54
C LEU A 248 -3.69 1.67 29.81
N THR A 249 -2.47 2.03 30.15
CA THR A 249 -1.41 1.05 30.46
C THR A 249 -1.87 0.12 31.58
N GLY A 250 -1.73 -1.19 31.36
CA GLY A 250 -2.18 -2.22 32.30
C GLY A 250 -3.69 -2.53 32.24
N LYS A 251 -4.42 -1.97 31.27
CA LYS A 251 -5.80 -2.32 30.95
C LYS A 251 -5.92 -2.66 29.47
N ASP A 252 -6.65 -3.72 29.15
CA ASP A 252 -6.90 -4.13 27.76
C ASP A 252 -8.14 -3.46 27.15
N ALA A 253 -8.86 -2.65 27.92
CA ALA A 253 -10.06 -1.97 27.46
C ALA A 253 -9.71 -0.64 26.78
N VAL A 254 -10.22 -0.46 25.56
CA VAL A 254 -10.15 0.80 24.82
C VAL A 254 -10.86 1.90 25.60
N VAL A 255 -10.21 3.05 25.74
CA VAL A 255 -10.75 4.25 26.41
C VAL A 255 -10.94 5.42 25.44
N THR A 256 -10.15 5.49 24.38
CA THR A 256 -10.27 6.51 23.33
C THR A 256 -10.21 5.85 21.97
N ALA A 257 -11.17 6.17 21.10
CA ALA A 257 -11.17 5.77 19.70
C ALA A 257 -11.04 7.01 18.82
N TYR A 258 -10.19 6.95 17.80
CA TYR A 258 -10.11 7.96 16.76
C TYR A 258 -10.63 7.42 15.43
N GLU A 259 -11.40 8.23 14.71
CA GLU A 259 -11.91 7.95 13.37
C GLU A 259 -11.37 9.02 12.40
N MET A 260 -10.65 8.60 11.36
CA MET A 260 -10.09 9.50 10.36
C MET A 260 -11.09 9.77 9.24
N LYS A 261 -11.24 11.04 8.84
CA LYS A 261 -12.07 11.44 7.71
C LYS A 261 -11.29 12.36 6.78
N MET A 262 -11.06 11.89 5.55
CA MET A 262 -10.46 12.70 4.47
C MET A 262 -11.44 13.73 3.87
N LYS A 263 -12.65 13.84 4.43
CA LYS A 263 -13.72 14.74 4.01
C LYS A 263 -14.34 15.39 5.25
N ARG A 264 -15.17 16.40 5.02
CA ARG A 264 -16.01 16.98 6.08
C ARG A 264 -16.83 15.89 6.77
N VAL A 265 -16.79 15.92 8.09
CA VAL A 265 -17.61 15.06 8.95
C VAL A 265 -19.06 15.52 8.85
N THR A 266 -19.98 14.57 8.72
CA THR A 266 -21.43 14.84 8.62
C THR A 266 -22.16 14.38 9.89
N GLN A 267 -23.38 14.85 10.11
CA GLN A 267 -24.22 14.33 11.20
C GLN A 267 -24.44 12.80 11.10
N GLY A 268 -24.56 12.28 9.88
CA GLY A 268 -24.67 10.84 9.66
C GLY A 268 -23.43 10.05 10.08
N ASP A 269 -22.23 10.64 9.98
CA ASP A 269 -21.01 10.04 10.54
C ASP A 269 -21.08 9.99 12.08
N ILE A 270 -21.57 11.06 12.71
CA ILE A 270 -21.76 11.12 14.17
C ILE A 270 -22.77 10.06 14.62
N ASP A 271 -23.93 9.96 13.95
CA ASP A 271 -24.96 8.96 14.25
C ASP A 271 -24.42 7.53 14.12
N ALA A 272 -23.62 7.27 13.09
CA ALA A 272 -22.97 5.98 12.90
C ALA A 272 -21.99 5.66 14.03
N ALA A 273 -21.19 6.63 14.49
CA ALA A 273 -20.30 6.46 15.63
C ALA A 273 -21.09 6.20 16.92
N VAL A 274 -22.17 6.93 17.18
CA VAL A 274 -23.04 6.69 18.34
C VAL A 274 -23.59 5.27 18.35
N ALA A 275 -24.06 4.78 17.19
CA ALA A 275 -24.51 3.40 17.05
C ALA A 275 -23.37 2.37 17.28
N LYS A 276 -22.14 2.70 16.86
CA LYS A 276 -20.94 1.88 17.08
C LYS A 276 -20.59 1.81 18.57
N ILE A 277 -20.56 2.97 19.25
CA ILE A 277 -20.29 3.10 20.69
C ILE A 277 -21.33 2.33 21.51
N ALA A 278 -22.62 2.44 21.17
CA ALA A 278 -23.69 1.73 21.88
C ALA A 278 -23.58 0.20 21.81
N ARG A 279 -22.87 -0.33 20.80
CA ARG A 279 -22.61 -1.76 20.61
C ARG A 279 -21.26 -2.21 21.17
N ALA A 280 -20.43 -1.28 21.66
CA ALA A 280 -19.12 -1.59 22.19
C ALA A 280 -19.23 -2.47 23.44
N PRO A 281 -18.36 -3.47 23.62
CA PRO A 281 -18.40 -4.35 24.79
C PRO A 281 -18.00 -3.63 26.07
N ASN A 282 -17.18 -2.59 25.96
CA ASN A 282 -16.70 -1.77 27.06
C ASN A 282 -17.04 -0.30 26.79
N ARG A 283 -17.34 0.42 27.87
CA ARG A 283 -17.55 1.87 27.80
C ARG A 283 -16.22 2.58 27.53
N ILE A 284 -16.21 3.46 26.53
CA ILE A 284 -15.09 4.35 26.22
C ILE A 284 -15.32 5.74 26.83
N ASN A 285 -14.26 6.55 26.91
CA ASN A 285 -14.32 7.95 27.34
C ASN A 285 -14.46 8.91 26.17
N ASN A 286 -13.72 8.68 25.08
CA ASN A 286 -13.66 9.59 23.95
C ASN A 286 -13.85 8.87 22.60
N TYR A 287 -14.64 9.46 21.72
CA TYR A 287 -14.71 9.11 20.30
C TYR A 287 -14.42 10.35 19.45
N LEU A 288 -13.23 10.41 18.86
CA LEU A 288 -12.69 11.62 18.25
C LEU A 288 -12.60 11.46 16.75
N PHE A 289 -13.35 12.27 16.01
CA PHE A 289 -13.14 12.40 14.57
C PHE A 289 -11.94 13.29 14.31
N VAL A 290 -11.06 12.88 13.39
CA VAL A 290 -9.93 13.70 12.94
C VAL A 290 -10.07 13.89 11.43
N THR A 291 -10.16 15.14 10.99
CA THR A 291 -10.33 15.48 9.58
C THR A 291 -9.20 16.37 9.06
N THR A 292 -8.94 16.26 7.77
CA THR A 292 -8.05 17.18 7.02
C THR A 292 -8.84 18.23 6.24
N ASP A 293 -10.17 18.25 6.38
CA ASP A 293 -11.09 19.17 5.71
C ASP A 293 -11.67 20.17 6.73
N VAL A 294 -12.46 21.13 6.27
CA VAL A 294 -13.12 22.11 7.13
C VAL A 294 -14.12 21.43 8.09
N ILE A 295 -14.08 21.84 9.35
CA ILE A 295 -15.03 21.42 10.38
C ILE A 295 -16.25 22.34 10.31
N ASP A 296 -17.43 21.75 10.11
CA ASP A 296 -18.70 22.49 10.16
C ASP A 296 -19.08 22.76 11.62
N PRO A 297 -19.20 24.04 12.05
CA PRO A 297 -19.57 24.38 13.42
C PRO A 297 -20.90 23.78 13.88
N VAL A 298 -21.87 23.61 12.97
CA VAL A 298 -23.17 23.02 13.27
C VAL A 298 -23.03 21.53 13.58
N VAL A 299 -22.18 20.82 12.83
CA VAL A 299 -21.91 19.39 13.06
C VAL A 299 -21.08 19.20 14.33
N ALA A 300 -20.12 20.07 14.60
CA ALA A 300 -19.34 20.04 15.84
C ALA A 300 -20.23 20.29 17.09
N ALA A 301 -21.13 21.28 17.02
CA ALA A 301 -22.10 21.52 18.09
C ALA A 301 -23.06 20.33 18.28
N TYR A 302 -23.47 19.69 17.18
CA TYR A 302 -24.29 18.48 17.22
C TYR A 302 -23.58 17.33 17.94
N ALA A 303 -22.31 17.06 17.60
CA ALA A 303 -21.47 16.06 18.25
C ALA A 303 -21.34 16.30 19.77
N ALA A 304 -21.11 17.56 20.17
CA ALA A 304 -20.99 17.94 21.59
C ALA A 304 -22.25 17.63 22.41
N THR A 305 -23.45 17.62 21.80
CA THR A 305 -24.69 17.26 22.53
C THR A 305 -24.69 15.83 23.04
N PHE A 306 -23.84 14.95 22.49
CA PHE A 306 -23.77 13.57 22.91
C PHE A 306 -23.05 13.36 24.22
N TYR A 307 -22.25 14.32 24.72
CA TYR A 307 -21.63 14.20 26.02
C TYR A 307 -22.67 13.95 27.12
N GLU A 308 -23.72 14.78 27.19
CA GLU A 308 -24.81 14.59 28.15
C GLU A 308 -25.67 13.35 27.82
N LYS A 309 -25.97 13.12 26.52
CA LYS A 309 -26.84 11.99 26.09
C LYS A 309 -26.23 10.61 26.31
N THR A 310 -24.90 10.53 26.37
CA THR A 310 -24.15 9.28 26.57
C THR A 310 -23.63 9.14 28.00
N ASP A 311 -24.08 10.01 28.91
CA ASP A 311 -23.65 10.05 30.30
C ASP A 311 -22.13 10.26 30.44
N GLY A 312 -21.55 11.10 29.59
CA GLY A 312 -20.15 11.55 29.66
C GLY A 312 -19.18 10.89 28.67
N ILE A 313 -19.62 10.42 27.50
CA ILE A 313 -18.71 10.05 26.40
C ILE A 313 -18.52 11.28 25.50
N GLU A 314 -17.27 11.75 25.39
CA GLU A 314 -16.95 12.90 24.54
C GLU A 314 -16.94 12.49 23.08
N ILE A 315 -17.74 13.18 22.25
CA ILE A 315 -17.69 13.05 20.79
C ILE A 315 -17.32 14.40 20.20
N ALA A 316 -16.12 14.49 19.62
CA ALA A 316 -15.57 15.74 19.10
C ALA A 316 -14.94 15.57 17.71
N ILE A 317 -14.79 16.68 17.00
CA ILE A 317 -14.18 16.74 15.67
C ILE A 317 -12.94 17.63 15.75
N LEU A 318 -11.80 17.10 15.33
CA LEU A 318 -10.49 17.74 15.42
C LEU A 318 -9.90 17.95 14.01
N ASP A 319 -9.22 19.08 13.82
CA ASP A 319 -8.39 19.32 12.64
C ASP A 319 -7.06 18.58 12.81
N CYS A 320 -6.68 17.74 11.85
CA CYS A 320 -5.46 16.91 11.91
C CYS A 320 -4.19 17.77 12.07
N ILE A 321 -4.11 18.89 11.34
CA ILE A 321 -2.95 19.79 11.43
C ILE A 321 -2.97 20.58 12.74
N GLY A 322 -4.14 21.02 13.19
CA GLY A 322 -4.35 21.68 14.47
C GLY A 322 -3.97 20.79 15.65
N PHE A 323 -4.39 19.52 15.63
CA PHE A 323 -3.99 18.49 16.59
C PHE A 323 -2.46 18.36 16.63
N LEU A 324 -1.82 18.15 15.47
CA LEU A 324 -0.37 18.02 15.38
C LEU A 324 0.35 19.26 15.92
N ARG A 325 -0.09 20.45 15.51
CA ARG A 325 0.51 21.71 15.95
C ARG A 325 0.40 21.85 17.46
N HIS A 326 -0.77 21.62 18.03
CA HIS A 326 -0.97 21.71 19.47
C HIS A 326 -0.09 20.71 20.22
N PHE A 327 -0.09 19.44 19.78
CA PHE A 327 0.77 18.39 20.34
C PHE A 327 2.25 18.79 20.34
N LEU A 328 2.78 19.27 19.21
CA LEU A 328 4.20 19.62 19.10
C LEU A 328 4.62 20.86 19.92
N HIS A 329 3.69 21.75 20.25
CA HIS A 329 3.98 22.88 21.15
C HIS A 329 3.88 22.46 22.62
N LEU A 330 2.87 21.67 22.97
CA LEU A 330 2.70 21.14 24.32
C LEU A 330 3.86 20.20 24.70
N PHE A 331 4.17 19.28 23.79
CA PHE A 331 5.22 18.26 23.94
C PHE A 331 6.50 18.63 23.18
N HIS A 332 6.86 19.92 23.20
CA HIS A 332 7.99 20.45 22.43
C HIS A 332 9.32 19.70 22.65
N ARG A 333 9.53 19.10 23.83
CA ARG A 333 10.78 18.42 24.20
C ARG A 333 10.94 17.07 23.49
N ILE A 334 9.84 16.42 23.12
CA ILE A 334 9.82 15.11 22.43
C ILE A 334 9.47 15.24 20.94
N ARG A 335 9.50 16.45 20.37
CA ARG A 335 9.15 16.68 18.96
C ARG A 335 10.04 15.90 17.98
N ALA A 336 11.30 15.67 18.36
CA ALA A 336 12.22 14.84 17.57
C ALA A 336 11.80 13.36 17.63
N ASP A 337 11.39 12.88 18.80
CA ASP A 337 10.87 11.51 19.00
C ASP A 337 9.58 11.31 18.20
N TYR A 338 8.68 12.30 18.18
CA TYR A 338 7.50 12.30 17.32
C TYR A 338 7.86 12.16 15.84
N LEU A 339 8.80 12.98 15.34
CA LEU A 339 9.19 12.91 13.93
C LEU A 339 9.84 11.56 13.58
N ALA A 340 10.62 11.00 14.50
CA ALA A 340 11.19 9.66 14.35
C ALA A 340 10.12 8.57 14.35
N ALA A 341 9.13 8.64 15.25
CA ALA A 341 8.00 7.72 15.30
C ALA A 341 7.16 7.78 14.02
N TYR A 342 6.85 8.99 13.53
CA TYR A 342 6.14 9.18 12.27
C TYR A 342 6.91 8.58 11.08
N GLN A 343 8.22 8.82 10.99
CA GLN A 343 9.06 8.20 9.96
C GLN A 343 9.00 6.68 10.03
N ALA A 344 9.17 6.10 11.23
CA ALA A 344 9.15 4.65 11.41
C ALA A 344 7.81 4.04 10.96
N LEU A 345 6.69 4.66 11.35
CA LEU A 345 5.35 4.24 10.93
C LEU A 345 5.18 4.31 9.41
N VAL A 346 5.57 5.44 8.78
CA VAL A 346 5.49 5.61 7.32
C VAL A 346 6.29 4.56 6.56
N LEU A 347 7.50 4.23 7.02
CA LEU A 347 8.38 3.28 6.34
C LEU A 347 7.94 1.82 6.54
N ASN A 348 7.37 1.50 7.70
CA ASN A 348 6.95 0.14 8.05
C ASN A 348 5.57 -0.25 7.50
N GLU A 349 4.73 0.72 7.14
CA GLU A 349 3.46 0.45 6.48
C GLU A 349 3.67 -0.29 5.14
N PRO A 350 2.84 -1.30 4.80
CA PRO A 350 2.92 -1.96 3.50
C PRO A 350 2.64 -0.98 2.35
N ASP A 351 3.21 -1.26 1.18
CA ASP A 351 3.05 -0.43 -0.02
C ASP A 351 1.58 -0.27 -0.47
N SER A 352 0.69 -1.17 -0.04
CA SER A 352 -0.76 -1.07 -0.26
C SER A 352 -1.43 0.03 0.56
N ALA A 353 -0.85 0.44 1.68
CA ALA A 353 -1.36 1.49 2.57
C ALA A 353 -0.57 2.79 2.42
N VAL A 354 0.76 2.70 2.40
CA VAL A 354 1.67 3.83 2.13
C VAL A 354 2.61 3.44 0.99
N SER A 355 2.33 3.93 -0.21
CA SER A 355 3.10 3.55 -1.40
C SER A 355 4.58 3.94 -1.28
N GLN A 356 5.45 3.20 -1.96
CA GLN A 356 6.88 3.51 -2.08
C GLN A 356 7.16 4.97 -2.47
N ALA A 357 6.40 5.53 -3.42
CA ALA A 357 6.56 6.93 -3.84
C ALA A 357 6.22 7.91 -2.70
N LEU A 358 5.26 7.56 -1.85
CA LEU A 358 4.85 8.38 -0.71
C LEU A 358 5.86 8.29 0.44
N LYS A 359 6.51 7.13 0.63
CA LYS A 359 7.65 6.95 1.55
C LYS A 359 8.86 7.78 1.10
N GLU A 360 9.21 7.71 -0.19
CA GLU A 360 10.29 8.51 -0.78
C GLU A 360 10.01 10.01 -0.66
N ALA A 361 8.77 10.44 -0.95
CA ALA A 361 8.37 11.84 -0.81
C ALA A 361 8.59 12.36 0.62
N PHE A 362 8.24 11.58 1.65
CA PHE A 362 8.49 11.95 3.04
C PHE A 362 9.98 12.16 3.33
N LEU A 363 10.84 11.21 2.94
CA LEU A 363 12.28 11.33 3.21
C LEU A 363 12.90 12.52 2.49
N VAL A 364 12.47 12.81 1.27
CA VAL A 364 12.92 14.00 0.51
C VAL A 364 12.47 15.29 1.21
N LEU A 365 11.19 15.38 1.61
CA LEU A 365 10.67 16.54 2.34
C LEU A 365 11.40 16.75 3.67
N ARG A 366 11.69 15.66 4.39
CA ARG A 366 12.43 15.71 5.64
C ARG A 366 13.87 16.17 5.43
N GLN A 367 14.53 15.64 4.41
CA GLN A 367 15.90 16.03 4.06
C GLN A 367 15.97 17.53 3.74
N ALA A 368 15.05 18.03 2.91
CA ALA A 368 14.96 19.46 2.58
C ALA A 368 14.82 20.30 3.85
N ALA A 369 13.83 19.97 4.70
CA ALA A 369 13.58 20.66 5.96
C ALA A 369 14.79 20.68 6.91
N GLU A 370 15.54 19.57 7.02
CA GLU A 370 16.74 19.47 7.88
C GLU A 370 17.95 20.20 7.28
N SER A 371 18.03 20.32 5.95
CA SER A 371 19.09 21.04 5.25
C SER A 371 18.87 22.55 5.14
N GLY A 372 17.64 23.02 5.36
CA GLY A 372 17.26 24.43 5.19
C GLY A 372 17.00 24.85 3.73
N GLU A 373 16.86 23.89 2.84
CA GLU A 373 16.34 24.05 1.46
C GLU A 373 14.82 23.88 1.43
#